data_AF-A0A1Y0IS10-F1
#
_entry.id   AF-A0A1Y0IS10-F1
#
_cell.length_a   1.000
_cell.length_b   1.000
_cell.length_c   1.000
_cell.angle_alpha   90.00
_cell.angle_beta   90.00
_cell.angle_gamma   90.00
#
_symmetry.space_group_name_H-M   'P 1'
#
loop_
_entity.id
_entity.type
_entity.pdbx_description
1 polymer ?
#
loop_
_entity_poly.entity_id
_entity_poly.type
_entity_poly.pdbx_seq_one_letter_code
_entity_poly.pdbx_strand_id
1 'polypeptide(L)'
;MVRKVLSYVGVTVAILLLVQTMTVTYQLSKIDSGLAKSLDSTSRLLSIQRSIIQKNEHLQEVVSTTKAMDQQLGQTLRATETVHVHIARINDLNASTLKLNQEMVQYGNKSSGDLLIISQEMSRLTHAMGELHSVLGKLSYWIEQDQSHLEQIKGYTEQMNQKTPGVTP
;
A
#
# COMPACT_ATOMS: atom_id res chain seq x y z
N MET A 1 121.04 -3.44 -30.82
CA MET A 1 120.23 -3.14 -29.62
C MET A 1 119.05 -2.19 -29.89
N VAL A 2 119.21 -1.17 -30.73
CA VAL A 2 118.15 -0.17 -31.07
C VAL A 2 116.81 -0.78 -31.51
N ARG A 3 116.85 -1.85 -32.32
CA ARG A 3 115.63 -2.53 -32.81
C ARG A 3 114.80 -3.22 -31.70
N LYS A 4 115.45 -3.67 -30.61
CA LYS A 4 114.74 -4.24 -29.45
C LYS A 4 114.07 -3.15 -28.62
N VAL A 5 114.73 -2.01 -28.42
CA VAL A 5 114.17 -0.87 -27.65
C VAL A 5 112.95 -0.27 -28.36
N LEU A 6 113.01 -0.10 -29.69
CA LEU A 6 111.86 0.37 -30.49
C LEU A 6 110.67 -0.60 -30.46
N SER A 7 110.94 -1.91 -30.44
CA SER A 7 109.91 -2.93 -30.27
C SER A 7 109.25 -2.85 -28.89
N TYR A 8 110.02 -2.66 -27.82
CA TYR A 8 109.46 -2.50 -26.48
C TYR A 8 108.63 -1.21 -26.37
N VAL A 9 109.11 -0.07 -26.87
CA VAL A 9 108.36 1.19 -26.84
C VAL A 9 107.06 1.11 -27.65
N GLY A 10 107.08 0.47 -28.83
CA GLY A 10 105.87 0.27 -29.64
C GLY A 10 104.81 -0.58 -28.95
N VAL A 11 105.23 -1.63 -28.24
CA VAL A 11 104.33 -2.48 -27.44
C VAL A 11 103.78 -1.71 -26.24
N THR A 12 104.59 -0.91 -25.55
CA THR A 12 104.12 -0.11 -24.40
C THR A 12 103.09 0.95 -24.80
N VAL A 13 103.30 1.63 -25.94
CA VAL A 13 102.34 2.61 -26.47
C VAL A 13 101.03 1.93 -26.89
N ALA A 14 101.10 0.76 -27.53
CA ALA A 14 99.92 -0.02 -27.88
C ALA A 14 99.12 -0.46 -26.64
N ILE A 15 99.80 -0.88 -25.56
CA ILE A 15 99.17 -1.23 -24.29
C ILE A 15 98.53 0.01 -23.64
N LEU A 16 99.21 1.16 -23.65
CA LEU A 16 98.66 2.42 -23.12
C LEU A 16 97.40 2.87 -23.86
N LEU A 17 97.38 2.77 -25.19
CA LEU A 17 96.20 3.07 -26.02
C LEU A 17 95.06 2.06 -25.78
N LEU A 18 95.37 0.78 -25.61
CA LEU A 18 94.39 -0.26 -25.29
C LEU A 18 93.78 -0.06 -23.89
N VAL A 19 94.59 0.32 -22.89
CA VAL A 19 94.09 0.63 -21.54
C VAL A 19 93.16 1.85 -21.61
N GLN A 20 93.55 2.92 -22.30
CA GLN A 20 92.75 4.14 -22.39
C GLN A 20 91.41 3.91 -23.13
N THR A 21 91.43 3.14 -24.21
CA THR A 21 90.20 2.75 -24.94
C THR A 21 89.31 1.84 -24.11
N MET A 22 89.88 0.93 -23.29
CA MET A 22 89.11 0.14 -22.34
C MET A 22 88.46 1.01 -21.25
N THR A 23 89.16 2.01 -20.69
CA THR A 23 88.57 2.90 -19.68
C THR A 23 87.44 3.75 -20.26
N VAL A 24 87.61 4.27 -21.48
CA VAL A 24 86.57 5.03 -22.19
C VAL A 24 85.37 4.14 -22.52
N THR A 25 85.59 2.91 -22.99
CA THR A 25 84.52 1.94 -23.27
C THR A 25 83.80 1.52 -21.99
N TYR A 26 84.51 1.34 -20.88
CA TYR A 26 83.93 1.04 -19.58
C TYR A 26 83.09 2.22 -19.04
N GLN A 27 83.57 3.45 -19.18
CA GLN A 27 82.80 4.65 -18.78
C GLN A 27 81.58 4.87 -19.68
N LEU A 28 81.71 4.69 -20.99
CA LEU A 28 80.58 4.74 -21.94
C LEU A 28 79.56 3.65 -21.62
N SER A 29 79.99 2.42 -21.40
CA SER A 29 79.09 1.31 -21.02
C SER A 29 78.39 1.57 -19.68
N LYS A 30 79.07 2.20 -18.72
CA LYS A 30 78.47 2.61 -17.43
C LYS A 30 77.47 3.76 -17.59
N ILE A 31 77.76 4.73 -18.46
CA ILE A 31 76.84 5.83 -18.81
C ILE A 31 75.61 5.27 -19.54
N ASP A 32 75.81 4.37 -20.50
CA ASP A 32 74.74 3.77 -21.29
C ASP A 32 73.85 2.86 -20.43
N SER A 33 74.45 2.07 -19.52
CA SER A 33 73.70 1.31 -18.50
C SER A 33 72.95 2.23 -17.52
N GLY A 34 73.54 3.36 -17.13
CA GLY A 34 72.91 4.34 -16.26
C GLY A 34 71.73 5.07 -16.94
N LEU A 35 71.89 5.42 -18.21
CA LEU A 35 70.85 6.01 -19.05
C LEU A 35 69.73 5.01 -19.31
N ALA A 36 70.04 3.77 -19.70
CA ALA A 36 69.04 2.71 -19.90
C ALA A 36 68.24 2.40 -18.63
N LYS A 37 68.90 2.34 -17.46
CA LYS A 37 68.22 2.19 -16.17
C LYS A 37 67.36 3.40 -15.81
N SER A 38 67.81 4.61 -16.13
CA SER A 38 67.03 5.83 -15.90
C SER A 38 65.81 5.91 -16.84
N LEU A 39 65.97 5.46 -18.08
CA LEU A 39 64.90 5.37 -19.08
C LEU A 39 63.87 4.29 -18.69
N ASP A 40 64.32 3.12 -18.22
CA ASP A 40 63.44 2.09 -17.66
C ASP A 40 62.69 2.60 -16.42
N SER A 41 63.38 3.28 -15.50
CA SER A 41 62.75 3.87 -14.31
C SER A 41 61.73 4.95 -14.68
N THR A 42 62.00 5.76 -15.69
CA THR A 42 61.08 6.79 -16.20
C THR A 42 59.87 6.15 -16.88
N SER A 43 60.08 5.08 -17.65
CA SER A 43 59.01 4.30 -18.27
C SER A 43 58.09 3.67 -17.22
N ARG A 44 58.66 3.10 -16.14
CA ARG A 44 57.89 2.58 -15.00
C ARG A 44 57.11 3.66 -14.25
N LEU A 45 57.70 4.83 -14.04
CA LEU A 45 56.99 5.97 -13.42
C LEU A 45 55.80 6.43 -14.28
N LEU A 46 55.97 6.49 -15.61
CA LEU A 46 54.87 6.82 -16.52
C LEU A 46 53.77 5.75 -16.50
N SER A 47 54.11 4.47 -16.40
CA SER A 47 53.10 3.41 -16.29
C SER A 47 52.33 3.49 -14.97
N ILE A 48 53.03 3.75 -13.86
CA ILE A 48 52.40 3.97 -12.55
C ILE A 48 51.52 5.22 -12.60
N GLN A 49 51.97 6.31 -13.20
CA GLN A 49 51.19 7.54 -13.33
C GLN A 49 49.92 7.33 -14.18
N ARG A 50 50.02 6.60 -15.30
CA ARG A 50 48.84 6.21 -16.10
C ARG A 50 47.87 5.33 -15.29
N SER A 51 48.40 4.39 -14.52
CA SER A 51 47.58 3.55 -13.64
C SER A 51 46.89 4.36 -12.54
N ILE A 52 47.56 5.38 -11.97
CA ILE A 52 46.97 6.30 -10.99
C ILE A 52 45.88 7.16 -11.64
N ILE A 53 46.11 7.70 -12.85
CA ILE A 53 45.11 8.48 -13.60
C ILE A 53 43.86 7.63 -13.87
N GLN A 54 44.03 6.41 -14.38
CA GLN A 54 42.93 5.50 -14.66
C GLN A 54 42.16 5.10 -13.39
N LYS A 55 42.86 4.84 -12.28
CA LYS A 55 42.21 4.58 -10.98
C LYS A 55 41.43 5.80 -10.48
N ASN A 56 41.91 7.02 -10.71
CA ASN A 56 41.19 8.24 -10.35
C ASN A 56 39.94 8.44 -11.21
N GLU A 57 39.95 8.05 -12.48
CA GLU A 57 38.73 8.03 -13.32
C GLU A 57 37.70 7.04 -12.77
N HIS A 58 38.11 5.84 -12.38
CA HIS A 58 37.22 4.87 -11.72
C HIS A 58 36.67 5.39 -10.38
N LEU A 59 37.44 6.17 -9.63
CA LEU A 59 36.93 6.82 -8.41
C LEU A 59 35.85 7.87 -8.73
N GLN A 60 35.96 8.60 -9.85
CA GLN A 60 34.90 9.52 -10.29
C GLN A 60 33.63 8.75 -10.70
N GLU A 61 33.78 7.61 -11.35
CA GLU A 61 32.67 6.72 -11.69
C GLU A 61 31.96 6.22 -10.43
N VAL A 62 32.71 5.76 -9.43
CA VAL A 62 32.15 5.33 -8.13
C VAL A 62 31.41 6.46 -7.42
N VAL A 63 31.95 7.69 -7.43
CA VAL A 63 31.27 8.86 -6.85
C VAL A 63 29.96 9.16 -7.59
N SER A 64 29.97 9.06 -8.92
CA SER A 64 28.77 9.24 -9.75
C SER A 64 27.71 8.19 -9.44
N THR A 65 28.09 6.91 -9.38
CA THR A 65 27.20 5.81 -9.03
C THR A 65 26.63 5.99 -7.61
N THR A 66 27.47 6.39 -6.65
CA THR A 66 27.03 6.65 -5.27
C THR A 66 26.01 7.77 -5.21
N LYS A 67 26.22 8.86 -5.97
CA LYS A 67 25.27 9.97 -6.07
C LYS A 67 23.96 9.54 -6.74
N ALA A 68 24.01 8.71 -7.77
CA ALA A 68 22.82 8.16 -8.41
C ALA A 68 22.04 7.23 -7.46
N MET A 69 22.74 6.39 -6.68
CA MET A 69 22.14 5.54 -5.66
C MET A 69 21.48 6.36 -4.55
N ASP A 70 22.13 7.42 -4.06
CA ASP A 70 21.55 8.33 -3.06
C ASP A 70 20.27 8.99 -3.57
N GLN A 71 20.27 9.45 -4.82
CA GLN A 71 19.07 10.00 -5.46
C GLN A 71 17.94 8.97 -5.59
N GLN A 72 18.26 7.73 -5.99
CA GLN A 72 17.28 6.64 -6.06
C GLN A 72 16.73 6.28 -4.68
N LEU A 73 17.58 6.18 -3.65
CA LEU A 73 17.16 5.95 -2.27
C LEU A 73 16.22 7.06 -1.78
N GLY A 74 16.51 8.32 -2.08
CA GLY A 74 15.63 9.44 -1.78
C GLY A 74 14.26 9.34 -2.47
N GLN A 75 14.22 8.87 -3.72
CA GLN A 75 12.95 8.62 -4.43
C GLN A 75 12.18 7.44 -3.82
N THR A 76 12.86 6.34 -3.50
CA THR A 76 12.26 5.18 -2.84
C THR A 76 11.69 5.56 -1.48
N LEU A 77 12.40 6.37 -0.68
CA LEU A 77 11.93 6.84 0.62
C LEU A 77 10.62 7.62 0.48
N ARG A 78 10.53 8.57 -0.45
CA ARG A 78 9.29 9.34 -0.71
C ARG A 78 8.14 8.46 -1.18
N ALA A 79 8.43 7.46 -2.01
CA ALA A 79 7.42 6.48 -2.43
C ALA A 79 6.93 5.65 -1.22
N THR A 80 7.82 5.21 -0.34
CA THR A 80 7.48 4.52 0.91
C THR A 80 6.65 5.39 1.85
N GLU A 81 6.99 6.67 2.01
CA GLU A 81 6.18 7.63 2.78
C GLU A 81 4.76 7.77 2.21
N THR A 82 4.65 7.87 0.89
CA THR A 82 3.35 7.95 0.20
C THR A 82 2.52 6.67 0.42
N VAL A 83 3.15 5.49 0.28
CA VAL A 83 2.51 4.20 0.57
C VAL A 83 2.06 4.12 2.03
N HIS A 84 2.87 4.60 2.97
CA HIS A 84 2.52 4.62 4.39
C HIS A 84 1.28 5.49 4.64
N VAL A 85 1.21 6.68 4.04
CA VAL A 85 0.02 7.56 4.13
C VAL A 85 -1.22 6.87 3.56
N HIS A 86 -1.09 6.16 2.42
CA HIS A 86 -2.21 5.41 1.86
C HIS A 86 -2.67 4.26 2.77
N ILE A 87 -1.74 3.51 3.39
CA ILE A 87 -2.07 2.46 4.35
C ILE A 87 -2.80 3.02 5.57
N ALA A 88 -2.33 4.15 6.12
CA ALA A 88 -3.00 4.82 7.23
C ALA A 88 -4.44 5.21 6.85
N ARG A 89 -4.63 5.79 5.65
CA ARG A 89 -5.97 6.13 5.15
C ARG A 89 -6.87 4.90 4.93
N ILE A 90 -6.32 3.78 4.46
CA ILE A 90 -7.06 2.51 4.32
C ILE A 90 -7.50 2.01 5.70
N ASN A 91 -6.65 2.09 6.72
CA ASN A 91 -7.01 1.70 8.07
C ASN A 91 -8.14 2.56 8.66
N ASP A 92 -8.10 3.88 8.44
CA ASP A 92 -9.19 4.78 8.88
C ASP A 92 -10.52 4.47 8.17
N LEU A 93 -10.47 4.16 6.86
CA LEU A 93 -11.65 3.73 6.10
C LEU A 93 -12.19 2.39 6.59
N ASN A 94 -11.32 1.44 6.93
CA ASN A 94 -11.71 0.15 7.49
C ASN A 94 -12.36 0.32 8.87
N ALA A 95 -11.81 1.18 9.73
CA ALA A 95 -12.40 1.49 11.04
C ALA A 95 -13.79 2.13 10.89
N SER A 96 -13.94 3.06 9.93
CA SER A 96 -15.23 3.69 9.61
C SER A 96 -16.24 2.67 9.08
N THR A 97 -15.81 1.75 8.23
CA THR A 97 -16.65 0.68 7.67
C THR A 97 -17.10 -0.30 8.76
N LEU A 98 -16.20 -0.67 9.68
CA LEU A 98 -16.54 -1.52 10.81
C LEU A 98 -17.60 -0.87 11.72
N LYS A 99 -17.47 0.44 11.99
CA LYS A 99 -18.46 1.20 12.74
C LYS A 99 -19.82 1.19 12.04
N LEU A 100 -19.86 1.43 10.73
CA LEU A 100 -21.09 1.39 9.94
C LEU A 100 -21.74 0.00 9.96
N ASN A 101 -20.95 -1.07 9.88
CA ASN A 101 -21.46 -2.43 10.00
C ASN A 101 -22.06 -2.71 11.39
N GLN A 102 -21.42 -2.22 12.46
CA GLN A 102 -21.96 -2.33 13.81
C GLN A 102 -23.28 -1.58 13.97
N GLU A 103 -23.37 -0.36 13.43
CA GLU A 103 -24.61 0.42 13.42
C GLU A 103 -25.72 -0.29 12.63
N MET A 104 -25.41 -0.85 11.45
CA MET A 104 -26.37 -1.63 10.66
C MET A 104 -26.92 -2.85 11.42
N VAL A 105 -26.06 -3.59 12.15
CA VAL A 105 -26.51 -4.71 12.97
C VAL A 105 -27.44 -4.24 14.10
N GLN A 106 -27.11 -3.13 14.76
CA GLN A 106 -27.96 -2.55 15.80
C GLN A 106 -29.33 -2.12 15.24
N TYR A 107 -29.35 -1.45 14.09
CA TYR A 107 -30.60 -1.08 13.41
C TYR A 107 -31.40 -2.31 12.97
N GLY A 108 -30.73 -3.36 12.47
CA GLY A 108 -31.37 -4.62 12.10
C GLY A 108 -32.06 -5.28 13.30
N ASN A 109 -31.38 -5.35 14.44
CA ASN A 109 -31.93 -5.89 15.67
C ASN A 109 -33.11 -5.06 16.19
N LYS A 110 -32.99 -3.72 16.17
CA LYS A 110 -34.08 -2.83 16.56
C LYS A 110 -35.30 -2.99 15.66
N SER A 111 -35.09 -2.99 14.35
CA SER A 111 -36.16 -3.19 13.36
C SER A 111 -36.87 -4.53 13.55
N SER A 112 -36.11 -5.61 13.83
CA SER A 112 -36.69 -6.90 14.17
C SER A 112 -37.56 -6.86 15.43
N GLY A 113 -37.16 -6.09 16.45
CA GLY A 113 -37.97 -5.87 17.65
C GLY A 113 -39.24 -5.08 17.35
N ASP A 114 -39.14 -4.00 16.57
CA ASP A 114 -40.28 -3.17 16.18
C ASP A 114 -41.29 -3.98 15.34
N LEU A 115 -40.81 -4.85 14.43
CA LEU A 115 -41.67 -5.75 13.64
C LEU A 115 -42.40 -6.78 14.52
N LEU A 116 -41.75 -7.29 15.58
CA LEU A 116 -42.40 -8.19 16.54
C LEU A 116 -43.54 -7.47 17.26
N ILE A 117 -43.31 -6.22 17.70
CA ILE A 117 -44.33 -5.40 18.37
C ILE A 117 -45.50 -5.12 17.41
N ILE A 118 -45.21 -4.71 16.17
CA ILE A 118 -46.25 -4.48 15.15
C ILE A 118 -47.07 -5.74 14.91
N SER A 119 -46.43 -6.90 14.81
CA SER A 119 -47.12 -8.19 14.64
C SER A 119 -48.05 -8.51 15.82
N GLN A 120 -47.60 -8.27 17.05
CA GLN A 120 -48.41 -8.45 18.25
C GLN A 120 -49.61 -7.51 18.28
N GLU A 121 -49.41 -6.22 17.97
CA GLU A 121 -50.49 -5.23 17.92
C GLU A 121 -51.50 -5.53 16.79
N MET A 122 -51.04 -5.99 15.63
CA MET A 122 -51.93 -6.44 14.55
C MET A 122 -52.76 -7.67 14.94
N SER A 123 -52.18 -8.60 15.70
CA SER A 123 -52.90 -9.74 16.25
C SER A 123 -53.99 -9.31 17.25
N ARG A 124 -53.65 -8.38 18.16
CA ARG A 124 -54.60 -7.78 19.11
C ARG A 124 -55.73 -7.05 18.40
N LEU A 125 -55.42 -6.27 17.37
CA LEU A 125 -56.41 -5.56 16.55
C LEU A 125 -57.36 -6.54 15.86
N THR A 126 -56.83 -7.64 15.33
CA THR A 126 -57.64 -8.69 14.69
C THR A 126 -58.60 -9.35 15.68
N HIS A 127 -58.16 -9.62 16.91
CA HIS A 127 -59.03 -10.15 17.97
C HIS A 127 -60.13 -9.15 18.34
N ALA A 128 -59.77 -7.87 18.55
CA ALA A 128 -60.74 -6.82 18.85
C ALA A 128 -61.78 -6.63 17.73
N MET A 129 -61.36 -6.71 16.45
CA MET A 129 -62.27 -6.70 15.30
C MET A 129 -63.22 -7.92 15.29
N GLY A 130 -62.72 -9.09 15.67
CA GLY A 130 -63.56 -10.29 15.82
C GLY A 130 -64.60 -10.15 16.93
N GLU A 131 -64.22 -9.59 18.08
CA GLU A 131 -65.16 -9.29 19.17
C GLU A 131 -66.20 -8.26 18.75
N LEU A 132 -65.78 -7.18 18.08
CA LEU A 132 -66.69 -6.16 17.54
C LEU A 132 -67.70 -6.78 16.58
N HIS A 133 -67.25 -7.63 15.65
CA HIS A 133 -68.12 -8.32 14.71
C HIS A 133 -69.14 -9.22 15.44
N SER A 134 -68.72 -9.93 16.49
CA SER A 134 -69.62 -10.75 17.31
C SER A 134 -70.68 -9.90 18.02
N VAL A 135 -70.30 -8.76 18.59
CA VAL A 135 -71.23 -7.84 19.24
C VAL A 135 -72.23 -7.26 18.24
N LEU A 136 -71.77 -6.86 17.06
CA LEU A 136 -72.65 -6.37 15.99
C LEU A 136 -73.62 -7.46 15.50
N GLY A 137 -73.18 -8.70 15.39
CA GLY A 137 -74.05 -9.84 15.07
C GLY A 137 -75.14 -10.06 16.12
N LYS A 138 -74.79 -10.00 17.42
CA LYS A 138 -75.76 -10.09 18.52
C LYS A 138 -76.75 -8.93 18.51
N LEU A 139 -76.28 -7.71 18.24
CA LEU A 139 -77.13 -6.53 18.14
C LEU A 139 -78.14 -6.67 16.99
N SER A 140 -77.70 -7.14 15.82
CA SER A 140 -78.59 -7.43 14.69
C SER A 140 -79.67 -8.45 15.05
N TYR A 141 -79.29 -9.54 15.71
CA TYR A 141 -80.22 -10.56 16.17
C TYR A 141 -81.26 -10.01 17.16
N TRP A 142 -80.84 -9.18 18.12
CA TRP A 142 -81.77 -8.52 19.05
C TRP A 142 -82.71 -7.55 18.36
N ILE A 143 -82.24 -6.79 17.36
CA ILE A 143 -83.10 -5.89 16.58
C ILE A 143 -84.18 -6.67 15.84
N GLU A 144 -83.83 -7.80 15.19
CA GLU A 144 -84.82 -8.66 14.52
C GLU A 144 -85.84 -9.24 15.50
N GLN A 145 -85.39 -9.68 16.68
CA GLN A 145 -86.26 -10.19 17.73
C GLN A 145 -87.21 -9.11 18.26
N ASP A 146 -86.70 -7.91 18.49
CA ASP A 146 -87.49 -6.78 19.00
C ASP A 146 -88.52 -6.32 17.98
N GLN A 147 -88.17 -6.30 16.68
CA GLN A 147 -89.13 -6.05 15.60
C GLN A 147 -90.26 -7.09 15.61
N SER A 148 -89.94 -8.39 15.74
CA SER A 148 -90.96 -9.44 15.82
C SER A 148 -91.86 -9.29 17.03
N HIS A 149 -91.31 -8.95 18.21
CA HIS A 149 -92.10 -8.68 19.41
C HIS A 149 -93.03 -7.47 19.23
N LEU A 150 -92.54 -6.38 18.61
CA LEU A 150 -93.37 -5.20 18.32
C LEU A 150 -94.52 -5.53 17.35
N GLU A 151 -94.28 -6.35 16.32
CA GLU A 151 -95.32 -6.83 15.42
C GLU A 151 -96.37 -7.69 16.15
N GLN A 152 -95.94 -8.56 17.08
CA GLN A 152 -96.86 -9.33 17.93
C GLN A 152 -97.69 -8.43 18.86
N ILE A 153 -97.07 -7.46 19.53
CA ILE A 153 -97.76 -6.49 20.40
C ILE A 153 -98.80 -5.69 19.60
N LYS A 154 -98.44 -5.25 18.39
CA LYS A 154 -99.37 -4.58 17.49
C LYS A 154 -100.57 -5.48 17.18
N GLY A 155 -100.33 -6.74 16.81
CA GLY A 155 -101.40 -7.71 16.55
C GLY A 155 -102.31 -7.95 17.76
N TYR A 156 -101.75 -8.08 18.96
CA TYR A 156 -102.53 -8.19 20.19
C TYR A 156 -103.36 -6.93 20.48
N THR A 157 -102.78 -5.76 20.23
CA THR A 157 -103.47 -4.47 20.41
C THR A 157 -104.64 -4.34 19.44
N GLU A 158 -104.47 -4.71 18.17
CA GLU A 158 -105.54 -4.73 17.18
C GLU A 158 -106.66 -5.71 17.55
N GLN A 159 -106.33 -6.93 17.99
CA GLN A 159 -107.31 -7.89 18.48
C GLN A 159 -108.07 -7.41 19.72
N MET A 160 -107.36 -6.77 20.66
CA MET A 160 -107.98 -6.19 21.85
C MET A 160 -108.95 -5.07 21.46
N ASN A 161 -108.53 -4.18 20.57
CA ASN A 161 -109.36 -3.07 20.09
C ASN A 161 -110.63 -3.58 19.35
N GLN A 162 -110.56 -4.72 18.66
CA GLN A 162 -111.73 -5.37 18.06
C GLN A 162 -112.70 -6.00 19.08
N LYS A 163 -112.21 -6.43 20.24
CA LYS A 163 -113.02 -7.05 21.31
C LYS A 163 -113.68 -6.06 22.26
N THR A 164 -113.26 -4.79 22.24
CA THR A 164 -113.90 -3.67 22.94
C THR A 164 -114.41 -2.67 21.91
N PRO A 165 -115.63 -2.87 21.34
CA PRO A 165 -116.18 -1.90 20.39
C PRO A 165 -116.47 -0.59 21.14
N GLY A 166 -115.75 0.48 20.80
CA GLY A 166 -116.13 1.85 21.19
C GLY A 166 -115.22 2.59 22.18
N VAL A 167 -113.94 2.22 22.34
CA VAL A 167 -112.95 3.08 23.02
C VAL A 167 -111.80 3.44 22.08
N THR A 168 -112.13 4.26 21.09
CA THR A 168 -111.17 5.28 20.61
C THR A 168 -110.91 6.28 21.74
N PRO A 169 -109.73 6.93 21.80
CA PRO A 169 -109.65 8.24 22.44
C PRO A 169 -110.67 9.21 21.83
#